data_AF-A0A7J4V5C5-F1
#
_entry.id   AF-A0A7J4V5C5-F1
#
_cell.length_a   1.000
_cell.length_b   1.000
_cell.length_c   1.000
_cell.angle_alpha   90.00
_cell.angle_beta   90.00
_cell.angle_gamma   90.00
#
_symmetry.space_group_name_H-M   'P 1'
#
loop_
_entity.id
_entity.type
_entity.pdbx_description
1 polymer ?
#
loop_
_entity_poly.entity_id
_entity_poly.type
_entity_poly.pdbx_seq_one_letter_code
_entity_poly.pdbx_strand_id
1 'polypeptide(L)'
;MGQVTSLSHKVYMDVSRSHVVFIAGKRGSGKSYSMGVIAEGVSDLPEEVRKNLSIIMLDTMGIYWTMRYPNKKEALLLEDWGIEPHPLNVRIFTPVGFFKEYRQKGIPTDFPFSIQPSEIDASEWLLMFDIHQTDPVGVLIERVVNELKESGENYGMKDIIDAISGDERSEKTVKDAAENRFLLAEQWGLFSKQGTRIEDLAAPGQITVLDVSCYTTLAGGDQVRALVIGLISEKLFLQRMVSRKSEEFKDIEKKTSLFVREEEGQEDKEPLVWLVVDEAHEFLPNKGKSAASKSLITILREGRQPGISLVLATQQPGKIHSDVITQSDIVIAHHLTANIDVEALGALMQSYMREGLGKQLAILPKESGAAVVFDDTNERIFPIRVRPRYTWHGGESPSAISKWEKKTIEI
;
A
#
# COMPACT_ATOMS: atom_id res chain seq x y z
N MET A 1 -17.95 14.96 33.78
CA MET A 1 -18.27 13.52 33.85
C MET A 1 -17.42 12.84 32.78
N GLY A 2 -16.58 11.88 33.18
CA GLY A 2 -15.39 11.45 32.43
C GLY A 2 -15.66 10.84 31.07
N GLN A 3 -14.65 10.93 30.20
CA GLN A 3 -14.52 10.20 28.93
C GLN A 3 -14.40 8.69 29.21
N VAL A 4 -15.47 8.07 29.71
CA VAL A 4 -15.50 6.62 29.95
C VAL A 4 -16.02 5.96 28.68
N THR A 5 -15.12 5.34 27.90
CA THR A 5 -15.50 4.46 26.81
C THR A 5 -16.04 3.15 27.36
N SER A 6 -17.37 3.01 27.38
CA SER A 6 -17.98 1.69 27.53
C SER A 6 -17.83 0.93 26.20
N LEU A 7 -16.92 -0.05 26.17
CA LEU A 7 -16.79 -1.01 25.06
C LEU A 7 -17.97 -1.99 25.12
N SER A 8 -19.13 -1.54 24.66
CA SER A 8 -20.38 -2.30 24.79
C SER A 8 -20.63 -3.25 23.63
N HIS A 9 -20.12 -2.94 22.44
CA HIS A 9 -20.42 -3.69 21.21
C HIS A 9 -19.15 -3.88 20.36
N LYS A 10 -19.04 -5.07 19.75
CA LYS A 10 -18.02 -5.35 18.74
C LYS A 10 -18.45 -4.73 17.41
N VAL A 11 -17.52 -4.06 16.74
CA VAL A 11 -17.69 -3.52 15.39
C VAL A 11 -16.90 -4.40 14.44
N TYR A 12 -17.54 -4.83 13.35
CA TYR A 12 -16.93 -5.64 12.30
C TYR A 12 -16.89 -4.85 11.00
N MET A 13 -15.84 -5.06 10.21
CA MET A 13 -15.68 -4.49 8.87
C MET A 13 -16.06 -5.55 7.84
N ASP A 14 -16.86 -5.18 6.84
CA ASP A 14 -17.14 -6.06 5.71
C ASP A 14 -15.85 -6.30 4.90
N VAL A 15 -15.71 -7.52 4.39
CA VAL A 15 -14.59 -7.96 3.53
C VAL A 15 -15.09 -8.64 2.27
N SER A 16 -16.42 -8.75 2.11
CA SER A 16 -17.05 -9.45 0.99
C SER A 16 -17.02 -8.65 -0.32
N ARG A 17 -16.76 -7.34 -0.23
CA ARG A 17 -16.72 -6.41 -1.36
C ARG A 17 -15.39 -5.66 -1.37
N SER A 18 -15.13 -4.97 -2.47
CA SER A 18 -14.03 -4.03 -2.55
C SER A 18 -14.34 -2.77 -1.76
N HIS A 19 -13.37 -2.33 -0.97
CA HIS A 19 -13.45 -1.15 -0.12
C HIS A 19 -12.30 -0.19 -0.41
N VAL A 20 -12.57 1.10 -0.25
CA VAL A 20 -11.56 2.16 -0.13
C VAL A 20 -11.59 2.64 1.31
N VAL A 21 -10.65 2.14 2.10
CA VAL A 21 -10.48 2.48 3.51
C VAL A 21 -9.45 3.59 3.63
N PHE A 22 -9.83 4.71 4.23
CA PHE A 22 -8.93 5.82 4.50
C PHE A 22 -8.68 6.03 6.00
N ILE A 23 -7.42 5.95 6.41
CA ILE A 23 -7.01 6.02 7.80
C ILE A 23 -6.17 7.28 8.04
N ALA A 24 -6.73 8.22 8.80
CA ALA A 24 -6.09 9.50 9.06
C ALA A 24 -5.78 9.68 10.56
N GLY A 25 -4.67 10.34 10.87
CA GLY A 25 -4.29 10.59 12.26
C GLY A 25 -2.84 11.04 12.45
N LYS A 26 -2.58 11.82 13.50
CA LYS A 26 -1.23 12.33 13.81
C LYS A 26 -0.22 11.20 14.06
N ARG A 27 1.07 11.52 14.16
CA ARG A 27 2.11 10.54 14.55
C ARG A 27 1.75 9.84 15.87
N GLY A 28 1.88 8.51 15.90
CA GLY A 28 1.59 7.69 17.09
C GLY A 28 0.10 7.57 17.45
N SER A 29 -0.82 8.02 16.58
CA SER A 29 -2.26 7.95 16.85
C SER A 29 -2.87 6.55 16.69
N GLY A 30 -2.24 5.66 15.90
CA GLY A 30 -2.73 4.29 15.68
C GLY A 30 -2.99 3.90 14.22
N LYS A 31 -2.53 4.67 13.23
CA LYS A 31 -2.73 4.35 11.80
C LYS A 31 -2.16 3.00 11.36
N SER A 32 -0.85 2.83 11.46
CA SER A 32 -0.15 1.56 11.15
C SER A 32 -0.55 0.42 12.10
N TYR A 33 -1.06 0.77 13.27
CA TYR A 33 -1.71 -0.19 14.16
C TYR A 33 -3.02 -0.71 13.55
N SER A 34 -3.88 0.18 13.06
CA SER A 34 -5.16 -0.15 12.43
C SER A 34 -4.99 -0.94 11.14
N MET A 35 -4.02 -0.58 10.30
CA MET A 35 -3.66 -1.37 9.11
C MET A 35 -3.24 -2.80 9.48
N GLY A 36 -2.46 -2.95 10.55
CA GLY A 36 -2.11 -4.26 11.09
C GLY A 36 -3.33 -5.06 11.55
N VAL A 37 -4.27 -4.42 12.26
CA VAL A 37 -5.51 -5.08 12.72
C VAL A 37 -6.42 -5.48 11.56
N ILE A 38 -6.48 -4.69 10.48
CA ILE A 38 -7.20 -5.07 9.25
C ILE A 38 -6.58 -6.34 8.66
N ALA A 39 -5.25 -6.39 8.53
CA ALA A 39 -4.57 -7.57 8.00
C ALA A 39 -4.70 -8.81 8.90
N GLU A 40 -4.66 -8.62 10.23
CA GLU A 40 -5.00 -9.68 11.20
C GLU A 40 -6.43 -10.19 10.99
N GLY A 41 -7.41 -9.28 10.89
CA GLY A 41 -8.82 -9.65 10.70
C GLY A 41 -9.07 -10.46 9.42
N VAL A 42 -8.38 -10.13 8.32
CA VAL A 42 -8.45 -10.92 7.08
C VAL A 42 -7.80 -12.30 7.24
N SER A 43 -6.72 -12.41 8.00
CA SER A 43 -6.07 -13.70 8.28
C SER A 43 -6.91 -14.62 9.16
N ASP A 44 -7.77 -14.06 10.02
CA ASP A 44 -8.67 -14.80 10.92
C ASP A 44 -9.94 -15.29 10.22
N LEU A 45 -10.17 -14.89 8.97
CA LEU A 45 -11.32 -15.36 8.20
C LEU A 45 -11.27 -16.88 7.99
N PRO A 46 -12.44 -17.54 7.81
CA PRO A 46 -12.49 -18.94 7.42
C PRO A 46 -11.62 -19.20 6.19
N GLU A 47 -10.96 -20.37 6.15
CA GLU A 47 -9.95 -20.69 5.13
C GLU A 47 -10.47 -20.49 3.69
N GLU A 48 -11.72 -20.85 3.43
CA GLU A 48 -12.40 -20.67 2.15
C GLU A 48 -12.47 -19.20 1.72
N VAL A 49 -12.77 -18.29 2.66
CA VAL A 49 -12.83 -16.85 2.39
C VAL A 49 -11.42 -16.27 2.31
N ARG A 50 -10.54 -16.67 3.23
CA ARG A 50 -9.16 -16.18 3.28
C ARG A 50 -8.42 -16.49 1.99
N LYS A 51 -8.55 -17.70 1.43
CA LYS A 51 -7.91 -18.07 0.15
C LYS A 51 -8.41 -17.25 -1.03
N ASN A 52 -9.61 -16.68 -0.96
CA ASN A 52 -10.12 -15.77 -1.99
C ASN A 52 -9.57 -14.34 -1.87
N LEU A 53 -8.75 -14.05 -0.85
CA LEU A 53 -8.19 -12.74 -0.59
C LEU A 53 -6.66 -12.80 -0.59
N SER A 54 -6.01 -11.70 -0.99
CA SER A 54 -4.57 -11.49 -0.84
C SER A 54 -4.34 -10.08 -0.32
N ILE A 55 -3.43 -9.91 0.63
CA ILE A 55 -3.04 -8.59 1.14
C ILE A 55 -1.63 -8.28 0.66
N ILE A 56 -1.46 -7.09 0.06
CA ILE A 56 -0.14 -6.55 -0.30
C ILE A 56 0.06 -5.26 0.48
N MET A 57 1.02 -5.25 1.40
CA MET A 57 1.40 -4.11 2.20
C MET A 57 2.66 -3.46 1.63
N LEU A 58 2.53 -2.23 1.16
CA LEU A 58 3.63 -1.41 0.66
C LEU A 58 4.28 -0.71 1.85
N ASP A 59 5.36 -1.29 2.37
CA ASP A 59 5.99 -0.87 3.62
C ASP A 59 7.07 0.18 3.35
N THR A 60 6.69 1.44 3.52
CA THR A 60 7.58 2.60 3.35
C THR A 60 8.48 2.85 4.55
N MET A 61 8.12 2.32 5.72
CA MET A 61 8.79 2.58 6.99
C MET A 61 9.54 1.36 7.56
N GLY A 62 9.35 0.17 6.98
CA GLY A 62 10.02 -1.06 7.38
C GLY A 62 9.52 -1.57 8.72
N ILE A 63 8.20 -1.53 8.96
CA ILE A 63 7.58 -1.90 10.25
C ILE A 63 6.69 -3.14 10.19
N TYR A 64 6.20 -3.53 9.02
CA TYR A 64 5.20 -4.60 8.88
C TYR A 64 5.82 -6.00 8.86
N TRP A 65 7.12 -6.16 8.58
CA TRP A 65 7.82 -7.44 8.72
C TRP A 65 7.69 -8.04 10.13
N THR A 66 7.51 -7.17 11.14
CA THR A 66 7.34 -7.60 12.53
C THR A 66 6.06 -8.43 12.76
N MET A 67 5.10 -8.40 11.83
CA MET A 67 3.86 -9.19 11.89
C MET A 67 4.08 -10.70 11.90
N ARG A 68 5.27 -11.16 11.49
CA ARG A 68 5.70 -12.56 11.62
C ARG A 68 5.87 -13.03 13.07
N TYR A 69 5.88 -12.11 14.05
CA TYR A 69 6.13 -12.44 15.44
C TYR A 69 4.87 -12.19 16.29
N PRO A 70 4.60 -13.05 17.30
CA PRO A 70 3.51 -12.82 18.24
C PRO A 70 3.79 -11.60 19.13
N ASN A 71 2.74 -10.85 19.48
CA ASN A 71 2.82 -9.69 20.36
C ASN A 71 3.00 -10.09 21.83
N LYS A 72 4.24 -10.37 22.23
CA LYS A 72 4.57 -10.64 23.63
C LYS A 72 4.74 -9.38 24.48
N LYS A 73 4.83 -8.20 23.86
CA LYS A 73 5.01 -6.91 24.55
C LYS A 73 3.75 -6.49 25.31
N GLU A 74 2.59 -6.78 24.75
CA GLU A 74 1.28 -6.35 25.26
C GLU A 74 0.44 -7.55 25.72
N ALA A 75 1.08 -8.63 26.17
CA ALA A 75 0.41 -9.88 26.54
C ALA A 75 -0.72 -9.69 27.57
N LEU A 76 -0.51 -8.84 28.59
CA LEU A 76 -1.55 -8.54 29.60
C LEU A 76 -2.76 -7.80 28.98
N LEU A 77 -2.51 -6.85 28.07
CA LEU A 77 -3.59 -6.15 27.37
C LEU A 77 -4.34 -7.09 26.42
N LEU A 78 -3.66 -8.04 25.81
CA LEU A 78 -4.29 -9.06 24.97
C LEU A 78 -5.15 -10.01 25.81
N GLU A 79 -4.68 -10.39 27.00
CA GLU A 79 -5.45 -11.19 27.97
C GLU A 79 -6.73 -10.47 28.42
N ASP A 80 -6.65 -9.16 28.72
CA ASP A 80 -7.84 -8.33 29.04
C ASP A 80 -8.89 -8.31 27.92
N TRP A 81 -8.46 -8.51 26.67
CA TRP A 81 -9.33 -8.59 25.50
C TRP A 81 -9.71 -10.02 25.10
N GLY A 82 -9.22 -11.04 25.81
CA GLY A 82 -9.42 -12.44 25.49
C GLY A 82 -8.78 -12.87 24.16
N ILE A 83 -7.64 -12.28 23.81
CA ILE A 83 -6.91 -12.53 22.57
C ILE A 83 -5.57 -13.20 22.91
N GLU A 84 -5.23 -14.28 22.21
CA GLU A 84 -3.92 -14.92 22.37
C GLU A 84 -2.90 -14.33 21.37
N PRO A 85 -1.65 -14.03 21.79
CA PRO A 85 -0.62 -13.58 20.87
C PRO A 85 -0.18 -14.71 19.92
N HIS A 86 -0.29 -14.51 18.60
CA HIS A 86 0.19 -15.45 17.59
C HIS A 86 0.79 -14.73 16.38
N PRO A 87 1.70 -15.38 15.63
CA PRO A 87 2.28 -14.80 14.43
C PRO A 87 1.32 -14.85 13.23
N LEU A 88 1.66 -14.09 12.18
CA LEU A 88 1.09 -14.25 10.84
C LEU A 88 2.10 -14.87 9.88
N ASN A 89 1.59 -15.63 8.90
CA ASN A 89 2.40 -16.09 7.77
C ASN A 89 2.57 -14.95 6.77
N VAL A 90 3.55 -14.07 7.02
CA VAL A 90 3.88 -12.93 6.16
C VAL A 90 5.03 -13.31 5.22
N ARG A 91 4.94 -12.98 3.93
CA ARG A 91 6.07 -13.05 2.98
C ARG A 91 6.66 -11.67 2.78
N ILE A 92 7.98 -11.54 2.91
CA ILE A 92 8.70 -10.27 2.83
C ILE A 92 9.50 -10.25 1.52
N PHE A 93 9.15 -9.31 0.66
CA PHE A 93 9.85 -9.00 -0.57
C PHE A 93 10.73 -7.77 -0.36
N THR A 94 11.99 -7.86 -0.77
CA THR A 94 12.97 -6.77 -0.64
C THR A 94 13.67 -6.57 -1.96
N PRO A 95 13.92 -5.32 -2.42
CA PRO A 95 14.57 -5.11 -3.71
C PRO A 95 15.91 -5.85 -3.82
N VAL A 96 16.17 -6.40 -5.01
CA VAL A 96 17.25 -7.35 -5.26
C VAL A 96 18.64 -6.85 -4.83
N GLY A 97 18.90 -5.54 -4.96
CA GLY A 97 20.14 -4.91 -4.53
C GLY A 97 20.38 -4.96 -3.02
N PHE A 98 19.31 -4.92 -2.20
CA PHE A 98 19.40 -4.94 -0.74
C PHE A 98 19.18 -6.33 -0.15
N PHE A 99 18.58 -7.26 -0.90
CA PHE A 99 18.21 -8.60 -0.44
C PHE A 99 19.38 -9.37 0.22
N LYS A 100 20.54 -9.41 -0.44
CA LYS A 100 21.72 -10.12 0.09
C LYS A 100 22.27 -9.47 1.35
N GLU A 101 22.34 -8.14 1.36
CA GLU A 101 22.84 -7.36 2.49
C GLU A 101 21.94 -7.54 3.72
N TYR A 102 20.63 -7.45 3.54
CA TYR A 102 19.64 -7.61 4.61
C TYR A 102 19.74 -9.00 5.23
N ARG A 103 19.83 -10.04 4.39
CA ARG A 103 20.03 -11.42 4.85
C ARG A 103 21.32 -11.60 5.65
N GLN A 104 22.42 -10.97 5.22
CA GLN A 104 23.70 -11.02 5.95
C GLN A 104 23.63 -10.28 7.29
N LYS A 105 22.90 -9.17 7.36
CA LYS A 105 22.66 -8.39 8.60
C LYS A 105 21.61 -9.01 9.52
N GLY A 106 20.97 -10.12 9.12
CA GLY A 106 19.89 -10.75 9.87
C GLY A 106 18.58 -9.95 9.87
N ILE A 107 18.43 -9.00 8.94
CA ILE A 107 17.17 -8.28 8.72
C ILE A 107 16.20 -9.22 8.00
N PRO A 108 14.97 -9.44 8.51
CA PRO A 108 14.02 -10.37 7.90
C PRO A 108 13.70 -10.02 6.44
N THR A 109 13.98 -10.97 5.54
CA THR A 109 13.66 -10.90 4.11
C THR A 109 13.57 -12.33 3.57
N ASP A 110 12.62 -12.62 2.68
CA ASP A 110 12.42 -13.98 2.16
C ASP A 110 12.70 -14.06 0.66
N PHE A 111 12.23 -13.07 -0.11
CA PHE A 111 12.28 -13.09 -1.56
C PHE A 111 12.88 -11.79 -2.12
N PRO A 112 13.73 -11.86 -3.16
CA PRO A 112 14.15 -10.69 -3.88
C PRO A 112 13.00 -10.12 -4.73
N PHE A 113 12.93 -8.80 -4.82
CA PHE A 113 12.00 -8.08 -5.67
C PHE A 113 12.75 -7.32 -6.76
N SER A 114 12.23 -7.36 -7.98
CA SER A 114 12.78 -6.65 -9.12
C SER A 114 11.69 -6.18 -10.07
N ILE A 115 11.95 -5.07 -10.76
CA ILE A 115 11.11 -4.54 -11.83
C ILE A 115 11.85 -4.70 -13.15
N GLN A 116 11.11 -5.03 -14.21
CA GLN A 116 11.67 -5.17 -15.54
C GLN A 116 11.66 -3.80 -16.26
N PRO A 117 12.80 -3.28 -16.73
CA PRO A 117 12.87 -1.97 -17.40
C PRO A 117 11.95 -1.84 -18.61
N SER A 118 11.65 -2.93 -19.32
CA SER A 118 10.72 -2.92 -20.45
C SER A 118 9.27 -2.67 -20.08
N GLU A 119 8.91 -2.84 -18.81
CA GLU A 119 7.55 -2.57 -18.33
C GLU A 119 7.33 -1.08 -18.02
N ILE A 120 8.40 -0.28 -17.96
CA ILE A 120 8.36 1.13 -17.57
C ILE A 120 8.20 2.00 -18.81
N ASP A 121 7.20 2.88 -18.82
CA ASP A 121 6.97 3.82 -19.91
C ASP A 121 8.00 4.96 -19.91
N ALA A 122 8.24 5.54 -21.10
CA ALA A 122 9.12 6.70 -21.24
C ALA A 122 8.73 7.83 -20.27
N SER A 123 7.42 8.13 -20.16
CA SER A 123 6.93 9.18 -19.27
C SER A 123 7.21 8.92 -17.79
N GLU A 124 7.28 7.65 -17.38
CA GLU A 124 7.60 7.27 -16.00
C GLU A 124 9.09 7.45 -15.73
N TRP A 125 9.95 7.07 -16.68
CA TRP A 125 11.39 7.36 -16.61
C TRP A 125 11.67 8.86 -16.48
N LEU A 126 10.99 9.68 -17.29
CA LEU A 126 11.13 11.14 -17.23
C LEU A 126 10.71 11.69 -15.88
N LEU A 127 9.58 11.22 -15.34
CA LEU A 127 9.10 11.63 -14.02
C LEU A 127 10.05 11.21 -12.89
N MET A 128 10.65 10.02 -12.99
CA MET A 128 11.64 9.54 -12.00
C MET A 128 12.93 10.36 -12.03
N PHE A 129 13.36 10.79 -13.21
CA PHE A 129 14.57 11.60 -13.35
C PHE A 129 14.33 13.10 -13.13
N ASP A 130 13.08 13.51 -12.91
CA ASP A 130 12.64 14.90 -12.83
C ASP A 130 13.06 15.70 -14.08
N ILE A 131 12.78 15.11 -15.25
CA ILE A 131 13.12 15.67 -16.58
C ILE A 131 11.84 16.02 -17.32
N HIS A 132 11.80 17.22 -17.91
CA HIS A 132 10.65 17.61 -18.71
C HIS A 132 10.71 16.96 -20.10
N GLN A 133 9.55 16.57 -20.65
CA GLN A 133 9.47 15.90 -21.95
C GLN A 133 10.07 16.74 -23.11
N THR A 134 10.08 18.06 -22.96
CA THR A 134 10.64 18.98 -23.96
C THR A 134 12.15 19.18 -23.83
N ASP A 135 12.78 18.71 -22.75
CA ASP A 135 14.22 18.83 -22.57
C ASP A 135 14.94 17.94 -23.58
N PRO A 136 16.11 18.32 -24.13
CA PRO A 136 16.85 17.49 -25.08
C PRO A 136 17.13 16.07 -24.56
N VAL A 137 17.43 15.95 -23.27
CA VAL A 137 17.61 14.65 -22.59
C VAL A 137 16.28 13.89 -22.56
N GLY A 138 15.17 14.58 -22.27
CA GLY A 138 13.85 13.97 -22.23
C GLY A 138 13.41 13.42 -23.59
N VAL A 139 13.61 14.20 -24.66
CA VAL A 139 13.33 13.78 -26.04
C VAL A 139 14.15 12.56 -26.46
N LEU A 140 15.42 12.50 -26.04
CA LEU A 140 16.28 11.34 -26.30
C LEU A 140 15.78 10.09 -25.57
N ILE A 141 15.49 10.20 -24.27
CA ILE A 141 14.98 9.08 -23.46
C ILE A 141 13.66 8.57 -24.04
N GLU A 142 12.74 9.46 -24.38
CA GLU A 142 11.45 9.08 -24.95
C GLU A 142 11.60 8.35 -26.29
N ARG A 143 12.45 8.87 -27.19
CA ARG A 143 12.74 8.20 -28.46
C ARG A 143 13.30 6.80 -28.24
N VAL A 144 14.37 6.66 -27.44
CA VAL A 144 15.05 5.38 -27.23
C VAL A 144 14.13 4.35 -26.56
N VAL A 145 13.41 4.75 -25.51
CA VAL A 145 12.51 3.83 -24.79
C VAL A 145 11.37 3.39 -25.70
N ASN A 146 10.77 4.29 -26.49
CA ASN A 146 9.69 3.92 -27.41
C ASN A 146 10.19 3.00 -28.54
N GLU A 147 11.35 3.28 -29.12
CA GLU A 147 11.96 2.40 -30.14
C GLU A 147 12.22 0.98 -29.58
N LEU A 148 12.74 0.89 -28.35
CA LEU A 148 12.93 -0.39 -27.68
C LEU A 148 11.61 -1.11 -27.39
N LYS A 149 10.55 -0.40 -26.99
CA LYS A 149 9.21 -0.99 -26.81
C LYS A 149 8.60 -1.48 -28.12
N GLU A 150 8.75 -0.72 -29.20
CA GLU A 150 8.22 -1.08 -30.53
C GLU A 150 8.90 -2.33 -31.10
N SER A 151 10.15 -2.61 -30.71
CA SER A 151 10.84 -3.86 -31.09
C SER A 151 10.13 -5.12 -30.59
N GLY A 152 9.33 -5.01 -29.52
CA GLY A 152 8.63 -6.12 -28.89
C GLY A 152 9.51 -7.08 -28.09
N GLU A 153 10.83 -6.84 -28.03
CA GLU A 153 11.76 -7.67 -27.27
C GLU A 153 11.87 -7.21 -25.81
N ASN A 154 12.14 -8.16 -24.91
CA ASN A 154 12.44 -7.85 -23.52
C ASN A 154 13.84 -7.20 -23.42
N TYR A 155 13.90 -5.99 -22.84
CA TYR A 155 15.13 -5.23 -22.63
C TYR A 155 15.32 -4.83 -21.16
N GLY A 156 16.58 -4.62 -20.79
CA GLY A 156 17.03 -4.19 -19.47
C GLY A 156 17.81 -2.87 -19.52
N MET A 157 18.34 -2.47 -18.37
CA MET A 157 19.07 -1.19 -18.21
C MET A 157 20.22 -1.04 -19.21
N LYS A 158 21.00 -2.12 -19.40
CA LYS A 158 22.13 -2.12 -20.33
C LYS A 158 21.71 -1.85 -21.77
N ASP A 159 20.61 -2.44 -22.23
CA ASP A 159 20.16 -2.24 -23.62
C ASP A 159 19.69 -0.79 -23.84
N ILE A 160 19.08 -0.17 -22.82
CA ILE A 160 18.72 1.25 -22.86
C ILE A 160 19.97 2.12 -22.95
N ILE A 161 20.99 1.86 -22.12
CA ILE A 161 22.25 2.62 -22.12
C ILE A 161 22.96 2.46 -23.48
N ASP A 162 23.08 1.24 -23.99
CA ASP A 162 23.72 0.96 -25.28
C ASP A 162 22.96 1.67 -26.43
N ALA A 163 21.63 1.70 -26.39
CA ALA A 163 20.80 2.41 -27.37
C ALA A 163 20.95 3.94 -27.28
N ILE A 164 21.07 4.49 -26.07
CA ILE A 164 21.38 5.92 -25.86
C ILE A 164 22.74 6.26 -26.46
N SER A 165 23.79 5.49 -26.16
CA SER A 165 25.14 5.72 -26.68
C SER A 165 25.17 5.68 -28.22
N GLY A 166 24.41 4.75 -28.80
CA GLY A 166 24.29 4.52 -30.23
C GLY A 166 23.43 5.55 -30.99
N ASP A 167 22.68 6.41 -30.31
CA ASP A 167 21.84 7.42 -30.98
C ASP A 167 22.71 8.44 -31.73
N GLU A 168 22.48 8.56 -33.05
CA GLU A 168 23.22 9.47 -33.93
C GLU A 168 22.55 10.85 -34.05
N ARG A 169 21.33 10.99 -33.55
CA ARG A 169 20.51 12.22 -33.67
C ARG A 169 20.79 13.23 -32.56
N SER A 170 21.30 12.79 -31.42
CA SER A 170 21.56 13.62 -30.24
C SER A 170 23.03 14.00 -30.10
N GLU A 171 23.27 15.19 -29.57
CA GLU A 171 24.61 15.66 -29.20
C GLU A 171 25.23 14.77 -28.11
N LYS A 172 26.56 14.65 -28.13
CA LYS A 172 27.30 13.82 -27.15
C LYS A 172 26.99 14.19 -25.70
N THR A 173 26.91 15.48 -25.38
CA THR A 173 26.58 15.98 -24.04
C THR A 173 25.19 15.53 -23.55
N VAL A 174 24.22 15.44 -24.45
CA VAL A 174 22.86 14.98 -24.15
C VAL A 174 22.86 13.47 -23.89
N LYS A 175 23.61 12.71 -24.69
CA LYS A 175 23.80 11.26 -24.49
C LYS A 175 24.47 10.97 -23.15
N ASP A 176 25.61 11.61 -22.88
CA ASP A 176 26.34 11.46 -21.62
C ASP A 176 25.44 11.81 -20.42
N ALA A 177 24.58 12.85 -20.54
CA ALA A 177 23.63 13.20 -19.50
C ALA A 177 22.53 12.14 -19.30
N ALA A 178 21.96 11.60 -20.38
CA ALA A 178 20.95 10.54 -20.33
C ALA A 178 21.53 9.23 -19.76
N GLU A 179 22.70 8.80 -20.22
CA GLU A 179 23.40 7.61 -19.72
C GLU A 179 23.65 7.70 -18.21
N ASN A 180 24.12 8.85 -17.73
CA ASN A 180 24.34 9.07 -16.31
C ASN A 180 23.05 8.88 -15.48
N ARG A 181 21.86 9.22 -16.01
CA ARG A 181 20.59 8.98 -15.30
C ARG A 181 20.30 7.49 -15.15
N PHE A 182 20.46 6.70 -16.22
CA PHE A 182 20.24 5.26 -16.17
C PHE A 182 21.29 4.53 -15.34
N LEU A 183 22.56 4.98 -15.35
CA LEU A 183 23.61 4.43 -14.48
C LEU A 183 23.32 4.70 -12.99
N LEU A 184 22.82 5.89 -12.65
CA LEU A 184 22.36 6.17 -11.28
C LEU A 184 21.15 5.31 -10.90
N ALA A 185 20.24 5.09 -11.84
CA ALA A 185 19.06 4.25 -11.61
C ALA A 185 19.42 2.76 -11.38
N GLU A 186 20.48 2.26 -12.02
CA GLU A 186 20.98 0.90 -11.79
C GLU A 186 21.47 0.70 -10.34
N GLN A 187 22.05 1.75 -9.72
CA GLN A 187 22.50 1.73 -8.33
C GLN A 187 21.36 1.60 -7.32
N TRP A 188 20.11 1.89 -7.71
CA TRP A 188 18.96 1.64 -6.83
C TRP A 188 18.73 0.15 -6.58
N GLY A 189 19.33 -0.75 -7.37
CA GLY A 189 19.23 -2.18 -7.12
C GLY A 189 17.81 -2.74 -7.23
N LEU A 190 16.99 -2.10 -8.08
CA LEU A 190 15.58 -2.45 -8.31
C LEU A 190 15.36 -3.19 -9.63
N PHE A 191 16.19 -2.94 -10.64
CA PHE A 191 15.91 -3.37 -12.01
C PHE A 191 16.60 -4.68 -12.38
N SER A 192 15.91 -5.53 -13.14
CA SER A 192 16.44 -6.76 -13.71
C SER A 192 15.71 -7.12 -15.00
N LYS A 193 16.35 -7.78 -15.98
CA LYS A 193 15.64 -8.33 -17.15
C LYS A 193 14.57 -9.36 -16.77
N GLN A 194 14.69 -9.94 -15.58
CA GLN A 194 13.70 -10.84 -14.98
C GLN A 194 13.00 -10.07 -13.86
N GLY A 195 11.78 -9.61 -14.12
CA GLY A 195 10.93 -8.95 -13.14
C GLY A 195 10.24 -9.95 -12.19
N THR A 196 9.88 -9.49 -11.00
CA THR A 196 8.99 -10.22 -10.10
C THR A 196 7.58 -10.21 -10.66
N ARG A 197 6.93 -11.39 -10.70
CA ARG A 197 5.57 -11.50 -11.23
C ARG A 197 4.56 -11.10 -10.17
N ILE A 198 3.40 -10.61 -10.60
CA ILE A 198 2.37 -10.16 -9.67
C ILE A 198 1.73 -11.34 -8.93
N GLU A 199 1.65 -12.52 -9.52
CA GLU A 199 1.14 -13.73 -8.88
C GLU A 199 1.99 -14.15 -7.68
N ASP A 200 3.29 -13.84 -7.72
CA ASP A 200 4.20 -14.12 -6.61
C ASP A 200 3.93 -13.18 -5.41
N LEU A 201 3.44 -11.96 -5.68
CA LEU A 201 3.03 -10.98 -4.67
C LEU A 201 1.59 -11.19 -4.18
N ALA A 202 0.68 -11.56 -5.08
CA ALA A 202 -0.77 -11.65 -4.87
C ALA A 202 -1.27 -13.10 -4.68
N ALA A 203 -0.63 -13.86 -3.78
CA ALA A 203 -0.97 -15.27 -3.59
C ALA A 203 -2.24 -15.47 -2.72
N PRO A 204 -3.08 -16.48 -3.02
CA PRO A 204 -4.27 -16.85 -2.22
C PRO A 204 -4.01 -16.99 -0.72
N GLY A 205 -4.75 -16.22 0.10
CA GLY A 205 -4.65 -16.22 1.56
C GLY A 205 -3.33 -15.72 2.13
N GLN A 206 -2.49 -15.11 1.29
CA GLN A 206 -1.17 -14.63 1.67
C GLN A 206 -1.21 -13.15 2.08
N ILE A 207 -0.43 -12.83 3.11
CA ILE A 207 -0.05 -11.44 3.42
C ILE A 207 1.37 -11.24 2.91
N THR A 208 1.52 -10.32 1.98
CA THR A 208 2.79 -9.94 1.37
C THR A 208 3.17 -8.56 1.87
N VAL A 209 4.39 -8.41 2.39
CA VAL A 209 5.00 -7.13 2.73
C VAL A 209 6.06 -6.86 1.68
N LEU A 210 5.88 -5.80 0.91
CA LEU A 210 6.92 -5.28 0.03
C LEU A 210 7.64 -4.15 0.76
N ASP A 211 8.86 -4.45 1.22
CA ASP A 211 9.69 -3.51 1.96
C ASP A 211 10.44 -2.59 0.99
N VAL A 212 10.01 -1.34 0.91
CA VAL A 212 10.65 -0.27 0.14
C VAL A 212 11.30 0.78 1.04
N SER A 213 11.41 0.49 2.34
CA SER A 213 12.00 1.40 3.33
C SER A 213 13.51 1.62 3.13
N CYS A 214 14.17 0.72 2.39
CA CYS A 214 15.56 0.89 1.97
C CYS A 214 15.81 2.19 1.17
N TYR A 215 14.77 2.73 0.53
CA TYR A 215 14.87 3.96 -0.25
C TYR A 215 14.63 5.24 0.55
N THR A 216 14.25 5.17 1.83
CA THR A 216 13.87 6.36 2.62
C THR A 216 15.01 7.37 2.79
N THR A 217 16.27 6.93 2.78
CA THR A 217 17.44 7.81 2.92
C THR A 217 18.23 8.00 1.63
N LEU A 218 17.80 7.39 0.52
CA LEU A 218 18.50 7.48 -0.76
C LEU A 218 18.06 8.72 -1.53
N ALA A 219 19.01 9.39 -2.19
CA ALA A 219 18.68 10.50 -3.08
C ALA A 219 17.81 9.98 -4.24
N GLY A 220 16.66 10.61 -4.47
CA GLY A 220 15.67 10.13 -5.44
C GLY A 220 14.82 8.95 -4.94
N GLY A 221 14.97 8.54 -3.68
CA GLY A 221 14.30 7.37 -3.14
C GLY A 221 12.78 7.48 -3.08
N ASP A 222 12.24 8.70 -2.94
CA ASP A 222 10.80 8.95 -2.93
C ASP A 222 10.19 8.62 -4.31
N GLN A 223 10.88 8.99 -5.40
CA GLN A 223 10.50 8.66 -6.77
C GLN A 223 10.54 7.15 -7.01
N VAL A 224 11.56 6.46 -6.47
CA VAL A 224 11.66 4.99 -6.58
C VAL A 224 10.51 4.30 -5.86
N ARG A 225 10.17 4.73 -4.63
CA ARG A 225 9.00 4.20 -3.91
C ARG A 225 7.71 4.44 -4.70
N ALA A 226 7.51 5.64 -5.23
CA ALA A 226 6.35 5.97 -6.05
C ALA A 226 6.26 5.10 -7.31
N LEU A 227 7.38 4.85 -7.99
CA LEU A 227 7.41 3.97 -9.16
C LEU A 227 6.98 2.54 -8.79
N VAL A 228 7.58 1.98 -7.74
CA VAL A 228 7.28 0.61 -7.28
C VAL A 228 5.78 0.46 -7.02
N ILE A 229 5.20 1.42 -6.28
CA ILE A 229 3.78 1.42 -5.94
C ILE A 229 2.91 1.61 -7.20
N GLY A 230 3.27 2.52 -8.09
CA GLY A 230 2.56 2.79 -9.34
C GLY A 230 2.48 1.57 -10.26
N LEU A 231 3.62 0.93 -10.51
CA LEU A 231 3.71 -0.24 -11.37
C LEU A 231 2.97 -1.45 -10.79
N ILE A 232 3.12 -1.70 -9.48
CA ILE A 232 2.39 -2.79 -8.82
C ILE A 232 0.89 -2.55 -8.90
N SER A 233 0.45 -1.31 -8.64
CA SER A 233 -0.96 -0.91 -8.74
C SER A 233 -1.49 -1.13 -10.16
N GLU A 234 -0.77 -0.68 -11.18
CA GLU A 234 -1.19 -0.81 -12.58
C GLU A 234 -1.26 -2.27 -13.01
N LYS A 235 -0.24 -3.07 -12.72
CA LYS A 235 -0.24 -4.48 -13.09
C LYS A 235 -1.34 -5.27 -12.37
N LEU A 236 -1.54 -5.03 -11.07
CA LEU A 236 -2.63 -5.64 -10.31
C LEU A 236 -3.98 -5.32 -10.95
N PHE A 237 -4.19 -4.04 -11.31
CA PHE A 237 -5.41 -3.60 -11.97
C PHE A 237 -5.63 -4.33 -13.31
N LEU A 238 -4.63 -4.34 -14.18
CA LEU A 238 -4.71 -4.97 -15.50
C LEU A 238 -4.96 -6.48 -15.40
N GLN A 239 -4.21 -7.18 -14.55
CA GLN A 239 -4.35 -8.62 -14.33
C GLN A 239 -5.74 -8.97 -13.81
N ARG A 240 -6.20 -8.28 -12.76
CA ARG A 240 -7.52 -8.52 -12.19
C ARG A 240 -8.66 -8.17 -13.14
N MET A 241 -8.49 -7.21 -14.04
CA MET A 241 -9.45 -6.94 -15.11
C MET A 241 -9.58 -8.13 -16.08
N VAL A 242 -8.47 -8.79 -16.41
CA VAL A 242 -8.47 -10.00 -17.25
C VAL A 242 -9.09 -11.18 -16.50
N SER A 243 -8.73 -11.39 -15.22
CA SER A 243 -9.35 -12.44 -14.39
C SER A 243 -10.84 -12.21 -14.24
N ARG A 244 -11.28 -10.97 -13.99
CA ARG A 244 -12.70 -10.63 -13.83
C ARG A 244 -13.52 -10.97 -15.07
N LYS A 245 -13.02 -10.64 -16.27
CA LYS A 245 -13.68 -11.02 -17.53
C LYS A 245 -13.81 -12.54 -17.66
N SER A 246 -12.78 -13.28 -17.27
CA SER A 246 -12.76 -14.74 -17.29
C SER A 246 -13.76 -15.34 -16.28
N GLU A 247 -13.85 -14.77 -15.08
CA GLU A 247 -14.84 -15.13 -14.05
C GLU A 247 -16.28 -14.88 -14.56
N GLU A 248 -16.54 -13.72 -15.16
CA GLU A 248 -17.86 -13.38 -15.71
C GLU A 248 -18.28 -14.29 -16.86
N PHE A 249 -17.36 -14.64 -17.76
CA PHE A 249 -17.64 -15.56 -18.85
C PHE A 249 -18.04 -16.95 -18.32
N LYS A 250 -17.31 -17.47 -17.33
CA LYS A 250 -17.65 -18.74 -16.66
C LYS A 250 -19.01 -18.69 -15.96
N ASP A 251 -19.32 -17.57 -15.30
CA ASP A 251 -20.62 -17.38 -14.65
C ASP A 251 -21.78 -17.36 -15.67
N ILE A 252 -21.58 -16.78 -16.85
CA ILE A 252 -22.56 -16.78 -17.94
C ILE A 252 -22.76 -18.18 -18.51
N GLU A 253 -21.68 -18.92 -18.77
CA GLU A 253 -21.74 -20.31 -19.26
C GLU A 253 -22.51 -21.20 -18.28
N LYS A 254 -22.17 -21.13 -16.98
CA LYS A 254 -22.87 -21.89 -15.92
C LYS A 254 -24.37 -21.61 -15.89
N LYS A 255 -24.78 -20.36 -16.11
CA LYS A 255 -26.20 -19.95 -16.05
C LYS A 255 -26.97 -20.21 -17.34
N THR A 256 -26.27 -20.30 -18.47
CA THR A 256 -26.89 -20.38 -19.81
C THR A 256 -26.96 -21.83 -20.32
N SER A 257 -26.06 -22.71 -19.91
CA SER A 257 -26.12 -24.12 -20.28
C SER A 257 -26.97 -24.93 -19.30
N LEU A 258 -28.07 -25.52 -19.81
CA LEU A 258 -28.95 -26.44 -19.07
C LEU A 258 -28.28 -27.77 -18.63
N PHE A 259 -27.06 -28.06 -19.11
CA PHE A 259 -26.37 -29.34 -18.94
C PHE A 259 -24.86 -29.22 -18.64
N VAL A 260 -24.42 -28.22 -17.86
CA VAL A 260 -23.02 -28.21 -17.39
C VAL A 260 -22.85 -29.29 -16.33
N ARG A 261 -22.07 -30.33 -16.64
CA ARG A 261 -21.49 -31.21 -15.62
C ARG A 261 -20.68 -30.33 -14.69
N GLU A 262 -20.88 -30.46 -13.38
CA GLU A 262 -19.93 -29.95 -12.40
C GLU A 262 -18.58 -30.63 -12.68
N GLU A 263 -17.76 -30.04 -13.54
CA GLU A 263 -16.34 -30.36 -13.55
C GLU A 263 -15.81 -29.81 -12.24
N GLU A 264 -15.69 -30.71 -11.26
CA GLU A 264 -14.96 -30.53 -9.98
C GLU A 264 -13.46 -30.35 -10.27
N GLY A 265 -13.12 -29.34 -11.08
CA GLY A 265 -11.80 -28.77 -11.15
C GLY A 265 -11.83 -27.51 -10.29
N GLN A 266 -11.20 -27.56 -9.12
CA GLN A 266 -10.90 -26.37 -8.32
C GLN A 266 -9.83 -25.59 -9.10
N GLU A 267 -10.24 -24.89 -10.16
CA GLU A 267 -9.34 -24.02 -10.91
C GLU A 267 -8.89 -22.88 -10.00
N ASP A 268 -7.58 -22.60 -10.00
CA ASP A 268 -6.93 -21.56 -9.22
C ASP A 268 -7.55 -20.19 -9.56
N LYS A 269 -8.56 -19.78 -8.80
CA LYS A 269 -9.16 -18.46 -8.90
C LYS A 269 -8.17 -17.45 -8.33
N GLU A 270 -7.81 -16.44 -9.13
CA GLU A 270 -7.00 -15.33 -8.62
C GLU A 270 -7.73 -14.63 -7.46
N PRO A 271 -7.03 -14.33 -6.35
CA PRO A 271 -7.67 -13.73 -5.19
C PRO A 271 -8.03 -12.26 -5.45
N LEU A 272 -9.03 -11.77 -4.72
CA LEU A 272 -9.28 -10.34 -4.59
C LEU A 272 -8.15 -9.71 -3.77
N VAL A 273 -7.69 -8.54 -4.19
CA VAL A 273 -6.46 -7.94 -3.63
C VAL A 273 -6.80 -6.76 -2.73
N TRP A 274 -6.22 -6.74 -1.55
CA TRP A 274 -6.21 -5.60 -0.64
C TRP A 274 -4.82 -4.97 -0.68
N LEU A 275 -4.73 -3.80 -1.31
CA LEU A 275 -3.49 -3.04 -1.41
C LEU A 275 -3.43 -2.00 -0.29
N VAL A 276 -2.45 -2.15 0.60
CA VAL A 276 -2.27 -1.31 1.78
C VAL A 276 -1.08 -0.38 1.56
N VAL A 277 -1.31 0.94 1.67
CA VAL A 277 -0.30 1.98 1.43
C VAL A 277 -0.22 2.91 2.64
N ASP A 278 0.92 2.86 3.34
CA ASP A 278 1.23 3.80 4.41
C ASP A 278 1.82 5.10 3.84
N GLU A 279 1.61 6.22 4.55
CA GLU A 279 1.94 7.58 4.10
C GLU A 279 1.50 7.90 2.66
N ALA A 280 0.27 7.54 2.32
CA ALA A 280 -0.32 7.67 0.98
C ALA A 280 -0.25 9.07 0.36
N HIS A 281 -0.10 10.14 1.17
CA HIS A 281 0.08 11.51 0.68
C HIS A 281 1.38 11.73 -0.13
N GLU A 282 2.41 10.91 0.08
CA GLU A 282 3.64 10.92 -0.72
C GLU A 282 3.40 10.44 -2.17
N PHE A 283 2.39 9.59 -2.36
CA PHE A 283 2.08 8.94 -3.64
C PHE A 283 0.87 9.57 -4.34
N LEU A 284 -0.06 10.10 -3.55
CA LEU A 284 -1.27 10.80 -3.98
C LEU A 284 -1.27 12.23 -3.43
N PRO A 285 -0.33 13.09 -3.85
CA PRO A 285 -0.30 14.47 -3.37
C PRO A 285 -1.49 15.26 -3.93
N ASN A 286 -1.99 16.21 -3.14
CA ASN A 286 -3.05 17.14 -3.57
C ASN A 286 -2.57 18.10 -4.67
N LYS A 287 -1.26 18.34 -4.75
CA LYS A 287 -0.62 19.18 -5.78
C LYS A 287 0.51 18.42 -6.45
N GLY A 288 0.60 18.52 -7.77
CA GLY A 288 1.57 17.77 -8.56
C GLY A 288 1.13 16.33 -8.79
N LYS A 289 2.06 15.48 -9.25
CA LYS A 289 1.85 14.06 -9.49
C LYS A 289 3.11 13.29 -9.10
N SER A 290 2.93 12.06 -8.66
CA SER A 290 4.00 11.07 -8.53
C SER A 290 3.82 9.97 -9.59
N ALA A 291 4.83 9.10 -9.74
CA ALA A 291 4.72 7.91 -10.60
C ALA A 291 3.57 6.97 -10.19
N ALA A 292 3.12 7.01 -8.93
CA ALA A 292 2.00 6.22 -8.45
C ALA A 292 0.63 6.85 -8.70
N SER A 293 0.56 8.17 -8.95
CA SER A 293 -0.71 8.90 -8.87
C SER A 293 -1.74 8.40 -9.88
N LYS A 294 -1.34 8.15 -11.14
CA LYS A 294 -2.26 7.65 -12.18
C LYS A 294 -2.88 6.32 -11.75
N SER A 295 -2.05 5.33 -11.45
CA SER A 295 -2.48 3.96 -11.16
C SER A 295 -3.31 3.88 -9.88
N LEU A 296 -2.92 4.59 -8.82
CA LEU A 296 -3.69 4.62 -7.58
C LEU A 296 -5.03 5.36 -7.74
N ILE A 297 -5.10 6.46 -8.50
CA ILE A 297 -6.38 7.14 -8.80
C ILE A 297 -7.29 6.24 -9.63
N THR A 298 -6.75 5.48 -10.59
CA THR A 298 -7.50 4.48 -11.34
C THR A 298 -8.11 3.43 -10.41
N ILE A 299 -7.33 2.86 -9.47
CA ILE A 299 -7.88 1.91 -8.50
C ILE A 299 -8.91 2.57 -7.57
N LEU A 300 -8.71 3.82 -7.14
CA LEU A 300 -9.69 4.53 -6.31
C LEU A 300 -11.06 4.66 -6.99
N ARG A 301 -11.06 4.95 -8.30
CA ARG A 301 -12.29 5.19 -9.07
C ARG A 301 -12.92 3.90 -9.61
N GLU A 302 -12.08 2.94 -10.00
CA GLU A 302 -12.51 1.77 -10.77
C GLU A 302 -12.21 0.44 -10.09
N GLY A 303 -11.48 0.42 -8.96
CA GLY A 303 -10.99 -0.78 -8.27
C GLY A 303 -12.07 -1.77 -7.83
N ARG A 304 -13.32 -1.30 -7.67
CA ARG A 304 -14.47 -2.16 -7.42
C ARG A 304 -14.74 -3.16 -8.56
N GLN A 305 -14.47 -2.79 -9.81
CA GLN A 305 -14.68 -3.67 -10.97
C GLN A 305 -13.70 -4.87 -11.00
N PRO A 306 -12.36 -4.67 -10.89
CA PRO A 306 -11.41 -5.77 -10.80
C PRO A 306 -11.40 -6.47 -9.43
N GLY A 307 -12.08 -5.91 -8.42
CA GLY A 307 -12.10 -6.51 -7.09
C GLY A 307 -10.85 -6.18 -6.27
N ILE A 308 -10.35 -4.95 -6.37
CA ILE A 308 -9.18 -4.44 -5.65
C ILE A 308 -9.65 -3.47 -4.58
N SER A 309 -9.38 -3.79 -3.32
CA SER A 309 -9.56 -2.89 -2.17
C SER A 309 -8.31 -2.06 -1.94
N LEU A 310 -8.47 -0.80 -1.55
CA LEU A 310 -7.39 0.08 -1.13
C LEU A 310 -7.51 0.39 0.37
N VAL A 311 -6.40 0.30 1.08
CA VAL A 311 -6.27 0.81 2.45
C VAL A 311 -5.18 1.86 2.45
N LEU A 312 -5.56 3.12 2.55
CA LEU A 312 -4.66 4.25 2.48
C LEU A 312 -4.54 4.90 3.86
N ALA A 313 -3.32 5.18 4.31
CA ALA A 313 -3.11 5.89 5.55
C ALA A 313 -2.24 7.13 5.39
N THR A 314 -2.54 8.18 6.14
CA THR A 314 -1.73 9.41 6.11
C THR A 314 -1.75 10.18 7.42
N GLN A 315 -0.64 10.82 7.75
CA GLN A 315 -0.57 11.83 8.81
C GLN A 315 -1.14 13.18 8.39
N GLN A 316 -1.24 13.44 7.08
CA GLN A 316 -1.51 14.75 6.50
C GLN A 316 -2.70 14.66 5.53
N PRO A 317 -3.94 14.41 6.01
CA PRO A 317 -5.11 14.36 5.13
C PRO A 317 -5.33 15.67 4.37
N GLY A 318 -4.88 16.83 4.86
CA GLY A 318 -4.94 18.09 4.08
C GLY A 318 -4.03 18.14 2.85
N LYS A 319 -3.06 17.23 2.73
CA LYS A 319 -2.12 17.16 1.60
C LYS A 319 -2.38 16.01 0.63
N ILE A 320 -3.37 15.16 0.91
CA ILE A 320 -3.70 14.02 0.04
C ILE A 320 -4.67 14.45 -1.06
N HIS A 321 -4.62 13.76 -2.21
CA HIS A 321 -5.51 13.99 -3.33
C HIS A 321 -6.99 13.88 -2.92
N SER A 322 -7.84 14.77 -3.43
CA SER A 322 -9.26 14.84 -3.06
C SER A 322 -10.02 13.55 -3.32
N ASP A 323 -9.65 12.78 -4.34
CA ASP A 323 -10.30 11.50 -4.65
C ASP A 323 -10.11 10.45 -3.56
N VAL A 324 -9.01 10.48 -2.79
CA VAL A 324 -8.87 9.57 -1.64
C VAL A 324 -10.00 9.83 -0.66
N ILE A 325 -10.21 11.11 -0.38
CA ILE A 325 -11.24 11.59 0.51
C ILE A 325 -12.60 11.19 -0.08
N THR A 326 -12.95 11.61 -1.30
CA THR A 326 -14.31 11.45 -1.86
C THR A 326 -14.69 10.04 -2.30
N GLN A 327 -13.73 9.15 -2.56
CA GLN A 327 -13.99 7.76 -2.95
C GLN A 327 -13.94 6.77 -1.77
N SER A 328 -13.57 7.22 -0.57
CA SER A 328 -13.53 6.36 0.61
C SER A 328 -14.91 6.05 1.15
N ASP A 329 -15.28 4.78 1.19
CA ASP A 329 -16.51 4.32 1.81
C ASP A 329 -16.34 4.07 3.33
N ILE A 330 -15.10 3.87 3.78
CA ILE A 330 -14.76 3.76 5.21
C ILE A 330 -13.65 4.74 5.55
N VAL A 331 -13.91 5.67 6.47
CA VAL A 331 -12.89 6.57 7.00
C VAL A 331 -12.67 6.31 8.48
N ILE A 332 -11.44 5.98 8.86
CA ILE A 332 -11.01 5.78 10.24
C ILE A 332 -10.17 6.97 10.67
N ALA A 333 -10.79 7.92 11.36
CA ALA A 333 -10.16 9.14 11.84
C ALA A 333 -9.69 8.96 13.29
N HIS A 334 -8.39 8.71 13.46
CA HIS A 334 -7.73 8.80 14.76
C HIS A 334 -7.53 10.26 15.18
N HIS A 335 -6.95 10.49 16.35
CA HIS A 335 -6.62 11.83 16.83
C HIS A 335 -5.87 12.69 15.80
N LEU A 336 -6.41 13.87 15.52
CA LEU A 336 -5.81 14.92 14.70
C LEU A 336 -5.67 16.21 15.52
N THR A 337 -4.65 17.00 15.20
CA THR A 337 -4.35 18.25 15.91
C THR A 337 -4.39 19.47 15.01
N ALA A 338 -4.12 19.32 13.71
CA ALA A 338 -4.08 20.44 12.79
C ALA A 338 -5.47 20.74 12.22
N ASN A 339 -5.86 22.02 12.22
CA ASN A 339 -7.20 22.41 11.73
C ASN A 339 -7.39 22.08 10.25
N ILE A 340 -6.37 22.28 9.41
CA ILE A 340 -6.41 21.92 7.98
C ILE A 340 -6.75 20.43 7.76
N ASP A 341 -6.24 19.56 8.64
CA ASP A 341 -6.47 18.12 8.54
C ASP A 341 -7.88 17.73 9.02
N VAL A 342 -8.37 18.40 10.07
CA VAL A 342 -9.74 18.23 10.56
C VAL A 342 -10.76 18.76 9.55
N GLU A 343 -10.48 19.89 8.90
CA GLU A 343 -11.32 20.47 7.85
C GLU A 343 -11.34 19.60 6.59
N ALA A 344 -10.18 19.06 6.18
CA ALA A 344 -10.09 18.15 5.03
C ALA A 344 -10.97 16.91 5.20
N LEU A 345 -10.94 16.27 6.39
CA LEU A 345 -11.85 15.17 6.70
C LEU A 345 -13.29 15.65 6.90
N GLY A 346 -13.48 16.82 7.51
CA GLY A 346 -14.79 17.40 7.77
C GLY A 346 -15.56 17.72 6.49
N ALA A 347 -14.86 18.04 5.40
CA ALA A 347 -15.43 18.28 4.07
C ALA A 347 -16.24 17.08 3.54
N LEU A 348 -15.83 15.84 3.85
CA LEU A 348 -16.59 14.64 3.49
C LEU A 348 -17.94 14.54 4.15
N MET A 349 -17.98 15.00 5.39
CA MET A 349 -19.04 14.69 6.31
C MET A 349 -20.05 15.85 6.40
N GLN A 350 -19.88 16.91 5.59
CA GLN A 350 -20.72 18.12 5.63
C GLN A 350 -22.20 17.84 5.32
N SER A 351 -22.51 16.83 4.52
CA SER A 351 -23.90 16.39 4.24
C SER A 351 -24.51 15.59 5.38
N TYR A 352 -23.70 14.90 6.19
CA TYR A 352 -24.17 13.89 7.16
C TYR A 352 -24.06 14.35 8.62
N MET A 353 -23.24 15.36 8.91
CA MET A 353 -23.04 15.85 10.27
C MET A 353 -23.74 17.19 10.53
N ARG A 354 -24.70 17.17 11.46
CA ARG A 354 -25.25 18.38 12.08
C ARG A 354 -24.25 19.07 13.03
N GLU A 355 -23.30 18.32 13.59
CA GLU A 355 -22.23 18.80 14.46
C GLU A 355 -20.85 18.49 13.84
N GLY A 356 -19.97 19.48 13.68
CA GLY A 356 -18.70 19.30 12.96
C GLY A 356 -17.75 18.26 13.57
N LEU A 357 -16.95 17.62 12.69
CA LEU A 357 -16.03 16.51 12.98
C LEU A 357 -15.08 16.81 14.13
N GLY A 358 -14.62 18.06 14.23
CA GLY A 358 -13.72 18.52 15.28
C GLY A 358 -14.27 18.26 16.69
N LYS A 359 -15.60 18.35 16.91
CA LYS A 359 -16.20 18.04 18.21
C LYS A 359 -16.10 16.55 18.54
N GLN A 360 -16.37 15.68 17.56
CA GLN A 360 -16.29 14.23 17.72
C GLN A 360 -14.85 13.77 18.01
N LEU A 361 -13.87 14.34 17.30
CA LEU A 361 -12.46 14.04 17.55
C LEU A 361 -11.99 14.57 18.91
N ALA A 362 -12.48 15.73 19.36
CA ALA A 362 -12.10 16.31 20.65
C ALA A 362 -12.59 15.50 21.86
N ILE A 363 -13.70 14.77 21.73
CA ILE A 363 -14.24 13.95 22.82
C ILE A 363 -13.66 12.53 22.86
N LEU A 364 -12.87 12.12 21.87
CA LEU A 364 -12.21 10.82 21.87
C LEU A 364 -11.28 10.67 23.10
N PRO A 365 -11.26 9.49 23.75
CA PRO A 365 -10.30 9.20 24.80
C PRO A 365 -8.87 9.36 24.29
N LYS A 366 -7.94 9.73 25.17
CA LYS A 366 -6.50 9.84 24.84
C LYS A 366 -5.78 8.48 24.73
N GLU A 367 -6.53 7.39 24.61
CA GLU A 367 -6.00 6.04 24.49
C GLU A 367 -5.59 5.74 23.04
N SER A 368 -4.53 4.97 22.86
CA SER A 368 -4.11 4.51 21.54
C SER A 368 -5.20 3.63 20.90
N GLY A 369 -5.46 3.84 19.61
CA GLY A 369 -6.50 3.13 18.87
C GLY A 369 -7.91 3.71 19.03
N ALA A 370 -8.09 4.77 19.82
CA ALA A 370 -9.35 5.54 19.81
C ALA A 370 -9.50 6.31 18.49
N ALA A 371 -10.60 6.06 17.79
CA ALA A 371 -10.89 6.67 16.49
C ALA A 371 -12.39 6.93 16.32
N VAL A 372 -12.73 7.80 15.38
CA VAL A 372 -14.09 7.92 14.82
C VAL A 372 -14.11 7.19 13.49
N VAL A 373 -15.08 6.30 13.31
CA VAL A 373 -15.37 5.70 12.00
C VAL A 373 -16.49 6.48 11.35
N PHE A 374 -16.30 6.82 10.09
CA PHE A 374 -17.35 7.18 9.16
C PHE A 374 -17.52 6.02 8.17
N ASP A 375 -18.74 5.52 8.08
CA ASP A 375 -19.17 4.48 7.18
C ASP A 375 -20.20 5.09 6.23
N ASP A 376 -19.78 5.32 4.99
CA ASP A 376 -20.58 5.95 3.94
C ASP A 376 -21.74 5.03 3.52
N THR A 377 -21.49 3.71 3.48
CA THR A 377 -22.51 2.72 3.07
C THR A 377 -23.70 2.71 4.02
N ASN A 378 -23.45 2.83 5.33
CA ASN A 378 -24.48 2.87 6.35
C ASN A 378 -24.88 4.30 6.77
N GLU A 379 -24.26 5.33 6.18
CA GLU A 379 -24.40 6.75 6.53
C GLU A 379 -24.26 7.00 8.04
N ARG A 380 -23.26 6.36 8.67
CA ARG A 380 -23.10 6.35 10.14
C ARG A 380 -21.73 6.82 10.59
N ILE A 381 -21.74 7.50 11.73
CA ILE A 381 -20.54 7.97 12.42
C ILE A 381 -20.60 7.50 13.86
N PHE A 382 -19.54 6.85 14.31
CA PHE A 382 -19.47 6.38 15.69
C PHE A 382 -18.02 6.27 16.16
N PRO A 383 -17.76 6.49 17.46
CA PRO A 383 -16.46 6.26 18.05
C PRO A 383 -16.19 4.75 18.17
N ILE A 384 -14.96 4.35 17.91
CA ILE A 384 -14.45 3.00 18.12
C ILE A 384 -13.18 3.03 18.95
N ARG A 385 -12.83 1.86 19.47
CA ARG A 385 -11.46 1.55 19.90
C ARG A 385 -10.99 0.35 19.11
N VAL A 386 -9.91 0.54 18.36
CA VAL A 386 -9.22 -0.53 17.65
C VAL A 386 -8.66 -1.52 18.69
N ARG A 387 -9.00 -2.80 18.55
CA ARG A 387 -8.54 -3.88 19.45
C ARG A 387 -7.01 -3.98 19.44
N PRO A 388 -6.38 -4.53 20.51
CA PRO A 388 -4.95 -4.77 20.47
C PRO A 388 -4.58 -5.79 19.39
N ARG A 389 -3.38 -5.62 18.82
CA ARG A 389 -2.79 -6.51 17.81
C ARG A 389 -2.23 -7.76 18.45
N TYR A 390 -2.58 -8.94 17.94
CA TYR A 390 -1.95 -10.18 18.40
C TYR A 390 -0.57 -10.40 17.76
N THR A 391 -0.26 -9.68 16.68
CA THR A 391 1.08 -9.62 16.07
C THR A 391 1.89 -8.44 16.59
N TRP A 392 3.21 -8.57 16.56
CA TRP A 392 4.11 -7.52 17.00
C TRP A 392 3.94 -6.23 16.18
N HIS A 393 4.01 -5.08 16.88
CA HIS A 393 3.96 -3.76 16.27
C HIS A 393 5.35 -3.10 16.25
N GLY A 394 5.90 -2.89 15.04
CA GLY A 394 7.19 -2.23 14.81
C GLY A 394 7.15 -0.70 14.84
N GLY A 395 5.98 -0.07 14.86
CA GLY A 395 5.81 1.38 14.75
C GLY A 395 5.90 2.17 16.06
N GLU A 396 6.21 1.52 17.19
CA GLU A 396 6.38 2.22 18.47
C GLU A 396 7.62 3.14 18.44
N SER A 397 7.47 4.38 18.92
CA SER A 397 8.61 5.28 19.10
C SER A 397 9.62 4.66 20.07
N PRO A 398 10.93 4.66 19.75
CA PRO A 398 11.97 4.28 20.69
C PRO A 398 11.84 5.09 21.99
N SER A 399 12.00 4.43 23.13
CA SER A 399 11.96 5.07 24.45
C SER A 399 13.31 4.88 25.13
N ALA A 400 13.87 5.97 25.67
CA ALA A 400 15.10 5.92 26.46
C ALA A 400 14.93 5.15 27.78
N ILE A 401 13.69 4.95 28.23
CA ILE A 401 13.36 4.20 29.44
C ILE A 401 12.73 2.88 29.01
N SER A 402 13.27 1.77 29.50
CA SER A 402 12.70 0.46 29.25
C SER A 402 11.29 0.38 29.87
N LYS A 403 10.32 -0.28 29.22
CA LYS A 403 8.95 -0.43 29.78
C LYS A 403 8.96 -1.08 31.17
N TRP A 404 10.00 -1.83 31.52
CA TRP A 404 10.22 -2.41 32.85
C TRP A 404 10.52 -1.35 33.92
N GLU A 405 11.33 -0.34 33.63
CA GLU A 405 11.67 0.75 34.56
C GLU A 405 10.55 1.80 34.68
N LYS A 406 9.66 1.91 33.69
CA LYS A 406 8.51 2.83 33.75
C LYS A 406 7.53 2.50 34.89
N LYS A 407 7.48 1.25 35.37
CA LYS A 407 6.70 0.90 36.58
C LYS A 407 7.35 1.38 37.88
N THR A 408 8.63 1.75 37.85
CA THR A 408 9.41 2.13 39.03
C THR A 408 9.61 3.63 39.15
N ILE A 409 9.40 4.37 38.06
CA ILE A 409 9.59 5.82 37.99
C ILE A 409 8.21 6.47 37.78
N GLU A 410 7.44 6.57 38.86
CA GLU A 410 6.44 7.63 38.97
C GLU A 410 7.21 8.92 39.33
N ILE A 411 7.10 9.96 38.48
CA ILE A 411 7.52 11.33 38.83
C ILE A 411 6.28 12.10 39.25
#